data_AF-C9MVS4-F1
#
_entry.id   AF-C9MVS4-F1
#
_cell.length_a   1.000
_cell.length_b   1.000
_cell.length_c   1.000
_cell.angle_alpha   90.00
_cell.angle_beta   90.00
_cell.angle_gamma   90.00
#
_symmetry.space_group_name_H-M   'P 1'
#
loop_
_entity.id
_entity.type
_entity.pdbx_description
1 polymer ?
#
loop_
_entity_poly.entity_id
_entity_poly.type
_entity_poly.pdbx_seq_one_letter_code
_entity_poly.pdbx_strand_id
1 'polypeptide(L)' 'MFKKILLLVILAMSVVGCELLSPSYWDDVNQSRREKGTRCYKRDDGIYYCEDRYGNRVY' A
#
# COMPACT_ATOMS: atom_id res chain seq x y z
N MET A 1 2.45 -32.21 20.38
CA MET A 1 3.51 -31.27 20.01
C MET A 1 3.32 -30.67 18.63
N PHE A 2 3.13 -31.48 17.57
CA PHE A 2 2.98 -31.02 16.18
C PHE A 2 1.88 -29.98 15.94
N LYS A 3 0.71 -30.14 16.58
CA LYS A 3 -0.44 -29.22 16.43
C LYS A 3 -0.12 -27.77 16.87
N LYS A 4 0.73 -27.60 17.89
CA LYS A 4 1.15 -26.28 18.38
C LYS A 4 2.14 -25.62 17.41
N ILE A 5 3.05 -26.41 16.83
CA ILE A 5 4.03 -25.93 15.84
C ILE A 5 3.31 -25.49 14.56
N LEU A 6 2.34 -26.27 14.07
CA LEU A 6 1.55 -25.93 12.88
C LEU A 6 0.80 -24.60 13.06
N LEU A 7 0.17 -24.39 14.21
CA LEU A 7 -0.52 -23.13 14.52
C LEU A 7 0.43 -21.92 14.55
N LEU A 8 1.64 -22.08 15.10
CA LEU A 8 2.64 -21.02 15.11
C LEU A 8 3.16 -20.69 13.72
N VAL A 9 3.33 -21.69 12.84
CA VAL A 9 3.76 -21.48 11.45
C VAL A 9 2.70 -20.70 10.67
N ILE A 10 1.42 -21.06 10.80
CA ILE A 10 0.32 -20.36 10.12
C ILE A 10 0.23 -18.90 10.61
N LEU A 11 0.36 -18.68 11.92
CA LEU A 11 0.35 -17.34 12.52
C LEU A 11 1.54 -16.50 12.04
N ALA A 12 2.73 -17.11 11.92
CA ALA A 12 3.89 -16.42 11.38
C ALA A 12 3.68 -16.03 9.91
N MET A 13 3.16 -16.95 9.10
CA MET A 13 2.89 -16.70 7.67
C MET A 13 1.82 -15.62 7.45
N SER A 14 0.79 -15.54 8.30
CA SER A 14 -0.24 -14.50 8.18
C SER A 14 0.29 -13.10 8.51
N VAL A 15 1.20 -12.98 9.48
CA VAL A 15 1.78 -11.68 9.88
C VAL A 15 2.83 -11.21 8.85
N VAL A 16 3.60 -12.13 8.26
CA VAL A 16 4.58 -11.80 7.21
C VAL A 16 3.92 -11.21 5.95
N GLY A 17 2.66 -11.60 5.68
CA GLY A 17 1.91 -11.15 4.50
C GLY A 17 1.51 -9.68 4.49
N CYS A 18 1.26 -9.07 5.65
CA CYS A 18 0.70 -7.71 5.72
C CYS A 18 1.75 -6.61 5.91
N GLU A 19 2.90 -6.90 6.54
CA GLU A 19 3.85 -5.85 6.96
C GLU A 19 5.28 -6.07 6.45
N LEU A 20 5.67 -7.32 6.14
CA LEU A 20 7.06 -7.67 5.85
C LEU A 20 7.40 -7.67 4.36
N LEU A 21 6.44 -7.92 3.47
CA LEU A 21 6.69 -8.14 2.05
C LEU A 21 6.76 -6.87 1.18
N SER A 22 6.31 -5.72 1.69
CA SER A 22 6.18 -4.52 0.85
C SER A 22 6.55 -3.17 1.48
N PRO A 23 7.36 -3.03 2.56
CA PRO A 23 7.73 -1.70 3.04
C PRO A 23 8.48 -0.91 1.94
N SER A 24 9.37 -1.55 1.18
CA SER A 24 10.07 -0.92 0.04
C SER A 24 9.14 -0.59 -1.12
N TYR A 25 8.15 -1.44 -1.41
CA TYR A 25 7.19 -1.18 -2.48
C TYR A 25 6.31 0.04 -2.18
N TRP A 26 5.83 0.17 -0.95
CA TRP A 26 5.05 1.34 -0.55
C TRP A 26 5.90 2.60 -0.47
N ASP A 27 7.17 2.48 -0.08
CA ASP A 27 8.10 3.61 -0.07
C ASP A 27 8.43 4.08 -1.49
N ASP A 28 8.67 3.18 -2.44
CA ASP A 28 8.87 3.49 -3.86
C ASP A 28 7.62 4.12 -4.49
N VAL A 29 6.42 3.59 -4.18
CA VAL A 29 5.16 4.18 -4.65
C VAL A 29 4.96 5.58 -4.05
N ASN A 30 5.27 5.75 -2.77
CA ASN A 30 5.16 7.03 -2.09
C ASN A 30 6.20 8.04 -2.61
N GLN A 31 7.43 7.60 -2.87
CA GLN A 31 8.51 8.38 -3.45
C GLN A 31 8.19 8.76 -4.91
N SER A 32 7.74 7.81 -5.74
CA SER A 32 7.33 8.08 -7.12
C SER A 32 6.18 9.09 -7.18
N ARG A 33 5.21 9.01 -6.26
CA ARG A 33 4.13 10.01 -6.14
C ARG A 33 4.66 11.38 -5.70
N ARG A 34 5.62 11.42 -4.77
CA ARG A 34 6.29 12.66 -4.33
C ARG A 34 7.09 13.30 -5.46
N GLU A 35 7.86 12.53 -6.22
CA GLU A 35 8.67 13.00 -7.34
C GLU A 35 7.83 13.51 -8.51
N LYS A 36 6.76 12.78 -8.88
CA LYS A 36 5.81 13.22 -9.91
C LYS A 36 4.92 14.38 -9.44
N GLY A 37 4.89 14.64 -8.13
CA GLY A 37 4.00 15.62 -7.51
C GLY A 37 2.52 15.26 -7.67
N THR A 38 2.20 13.99 -7.87
CA THR A 38 0.83 13.53 -8.11
C THR A 38 0.16 13.12 -6.81
N ARG A 39 -0.98 13.72 -6.49
CA ARG A 39 -1.81 13.38 -5.33
C ARG A 39 -3.15 12.83 -5.80
N CYS A 40 -3.55 11.68 -5.26
CA CYS A 40 -4.83 11.07 -5.58
C CYS A 40 -5.78 11.19 -4.40
N TYR A 41 -7.01 11.58 -4.70
CA TYR A 41 -8.09 11.81 -3.75
C TYR A 41 -9.22 10.84 -4.02
N LYS A 42 -9.95 10.49 -2.96
CA LYS A 42 -11.19 9.72 -3.04
C LYS A 42 -12.33 10.62 -2.61
N ARG A 43 -13.37 10.68 -3.43
CA ARG A 43 -14.62 11.38 -3.10
C ARG A 43 -15.55 10.47 -2.30
N ASP A 44 -16.51 11.08 -1.62
CA ASP A 44 -17.55 10.35 -0.87
C ASP A 44 -18.42 9.47 -1.78
N ASP A 45 -18.53 9.82 -3.07
CA ASP A 45 -19.20 9.04 -4.12
C ASP A 45 -18.39 7.82 -4.61
N GLY A 46 -17.18 7.61 -4.09
CA GLY A 46 -16.30 6.49 -4.42
C GLY A 46 -15.41 6.71 -5.65
N ILE A 47 -15.51 7.85 -6.33
CA ILE A 47 -14.68 8.17 -7.50
C ILE A 47 -13.27 8.56 -7.03
N TYR A 48 -12.28 7.97 -7.69
CA TYR A 48 -10.87 8.31 -7.51
C TYR A 48 -10.41 9.25 -8.62
N TYR A 49 -9.67 10.29 -8.26
CA TYR A 49 -9.04 11.18 -9.22
C TYR A 49 -7.67 11.59 -8.70
N CYS A 50 -6.75 11.89 -9.61
CA CYS A 50 -5.40 12.29 -9.30
C CYS A 50 -5.12 13.67 -9.88
N GLU A 51 -4.39 14.49 -9.13
CA GLU A 51 -3.98 15.83 -9.51
C GLU A 51 -2.46 15.91 -9.53
N ASP A 52 -1.91 16.66 -10.48
CA ASP A 52 -0.49 17.02 -10.52
C ASP A 52 -0.14 18.10 -9.47
N ARG A 53 1.12 18.51 -9.43
CA ARG A 53 1.61 19.55 -8.50
C ARG A 53 1.01 20.95 -8.73
N TYR A 54 0.33 21.16 -9.86
CA TYR A 54 -0.33 22.40 -10.25
C TYR A 54 -1.85 22.33 -10.06
N GLY A 55 -2.40 21.19 -9.64
CA GLY A 55 -3.83 20.97 -9.47
C GLY A 55 -4.56 20.52 -10.73
N ASN A 56 -3.85 20.13 -11.80
CA ASN A 56 -4.48 19.60 -13.00
C ASN A 56 -4.78 18.12 -12.83
N ARG A 57 -5.97 17.67 -13.26
CA ARG A 57 -6.31 16.25 -13.25
C ARG A 57 -5.45 15.46 -14.24
N VAL A 58 -4.84 14.39 -13.75
CA VAL A 58 -4.13 13.39 -14.56
C VAL A 58 -5.02 12.16 -14.72
N TYR A 59 -5.19 11.72 -15.97
CA TYR A 59 -6.02 10.58 -16.38
C TYR A 59 -5.17 9.34 -16.68
#